data_AF-A0A1I3XCM3-F1
#
_entry.id   AF-A0A1I3XCM3-F1
#
_cell.length_a   1.000
_cell.length_b   1.000
_cell.length_c   1.000
_cell.angle_alpha   90.00
_cell.angle_beta   90.00
_cell.angle_gamma   90.00
#
_symmetry.space_group_name_H-M   'P 1'
#
loop_
_entity.id
_entity.type
_entity.pdbx_description
1 polymer ?
#
loop_
_entity_poly.entity_id
_entity_poly.type
_entity_poly.pdbx_seq_one_letter_code
_entity_poly.pdbx_strand_id
1 'polypeptide(L)'
;MGKAAIPKAKPVKAPKAKAPKAKPAKAKPVKAKLVKAKLPKAKLAKPKLPKAKKKALKVAASLPLPPGIPVAQQLAMPKAASAAGAGALGPFRVEGAEAAILDTLWRTIEARRAAGDIEHSHSARLLARGTAKVAQKLGEEAVECVIEATMGNRAATVLESADLLYHLLVLWVDAGIAPAEVWAELARRQGISGIAEKASRPKGLVRAANTTKLP
;
A
#
# COMPACT_ATOMS: atom_id res chain seq x y z
N MET A 1 34.04 -39.95 44.15
CA MET A 1 33.16 -39.35 43.11
C MET A 1 34.00 -38.38 42.29
N GLY A 2 34.35 -38.77 41.06
CA GLY A 2 35.38 -38.13 40.25
C GLY A 2 34.93 -36.81 39.61
N LYS A 3 35.77 -35.78 39.72
CA LYS A 3 35.65 -34.54 38.95
C LYS A 3 36.40 -34.72 37.63
N ALA A 4 35.66 -34.92 36.55
CA ALA A 4 36.21 -34.97 35.20
C ALA A 4 36.64 -33.56 34.77
N ALA A 5 37.94 -33.39 34.48
CA ALA A 5 38.50 -32.18 33.92
C ALA A 5 38.22 -32.11 32.40
N ILE A 6 37.62 -31.01 31.96
CA ILE A 6 37.35 -30.71 30.55
C ILE A 6 38.68 -30.24 29.90
N PRO A 7 39.17 -30.86 28.81
CA PRO A 7 40.36 -30.38 28.14
C PRO A 7 40.09 -29.11 27.32
N LYS A 8 40.96 -28.10 27.47
CA LYS A 8 40.94 -26.86 26.70
C LYS A 8 41.25 -27.13 25.22
N ALA A 9 40.36 -26.70 24.32
CA ALA A 9 40.56 -26.77 22.88
C ALA A 9 41.71 -25.85 22.43
N LYS A 10 42.64 -26.38 21.64
CA LYS A 10 43.69 -25.60 20.96
C LYS A 10 43.07 -24.77 19.82
N PRO A 11 43.55 -23.54 19.55
CA PRO A 11 43.05 -22.73 18.45
C PRO A 11 43.47 -23.32 17.10
N VAL A 12 42.50 -23.64 16.26
CA VAL A 12 42.73 -24.07 14.87
C VAL A 12 43.05 -22.84 14.03
N LYS A 13 44.25 -22.84 13.43
CA LYS A 13 44.74 -21.77 12.55
C LYS A 13 43.98 -21.84 11.22
N ALA A 14 43.22 -20.79 10.88
CA ALA A 14 42.52 -20.69 9.61
C ALA A 14 43.52 -20.69 8.42
N PRO A 15 43.24 -21.41 7.32
CA PRO A 15 44.08 -21.35 6.13
C PRO A 15 43.89 -19.99 5.41
N LYS A 16 45.02 -19.33 5.11
CA LYS A 16 45.06 -18.11 4.28
C LYS A 16 44.64 -18.44 2.85
N ALA A 17 43.43 -18.05 2.44
CA ALA A 17 43.01 -18.08 1.05
C ALA A 17 43.84 -17.06 0.23
N LYS A 18 44.58 -17.56 -0.76
CA LYS A 18 45.39 -16.77 -1.68
C LYS A 18 44.48 -16.26 -2.80
N ALA A 19 44.16 -14.97 -2.81
CA ALA A 19 43.38 -14.35 -3.87
C ALA A 19 44.11 -14.46 -5.23
N PRO A 20 43.45 -14.89 -6.32
CA PRO A 20 44.06 -14.86 -7.64
C PRO A 20 44.13 -13.41 -8.15
N LYS A 21 45.34 -12.97 -8.51
CA LYS A 21 45.60 -11.68 -9.15
C LYS A 21 44.98 -11.67 -10.55
N ALA A 22 43.89 -10.92 -10.74
CA ALA A 22 43.36 -10.61 -12.06
C ALA A 22 44.35 -9.69 -12.81
N LYS A 23 44.86 -10.16 -13.97
CA LYS A 23 45.61 -9.33 -14.91
C LYS A 23 44.63 -8.38 -15.64
N PRO A 24 44.96 -7.10 -15.86
CA PRO A 24 44.09 -6.21 -16.60
C PRO A 24 44.15 -6.55 -18.10
N ALA A 25 42.99 -6.86 -18.69
CA ALA A 25 42.85 -7.02 -20.13
C ALA A 25 42.96 -5.64 -20.81
N LYS A 26 43.96 -5.51 -21.70
CA LYS A 26 44.15 -4.33 -22.54
C LYS A 26 43.01 -4.25 -23.57
N ALA A 27 42.10 -3.30 -23.40
CA ALA A 27 41.12 -2.95 -24.43
C ALA A 27 41.82 -2.21 -25.59
N LYS A 28 41.71 -2.74 -26.82
CA LYS A 28 42.15 -2.04 -28.03
C LYS A 28 41.13 -0.94 -28.39
N PRO A 29 41.56 0.24 -28.84
CA PRO A 29 40.63 1.31 -29.22
C PRO A 29 40.00 0.98 -30.58
N VAL A 30 38.68 0.84 -30.61
CA VAL A 30 37.91 0.74 -31.86
C VAL A 30 37.69 2.17 -32.37
N LYS A 31 38.32 2.51 -33.50
CA LYS A 31 38.12 3.82 -34.15
C LYS A 31 36.71 3.88 -34.73
N ALA A 32 35.81 4.62 -34.09
CA ALA A 32 34.51 4.96 -34.66
C ALA A 32 34.71 6.00 -35.79
N LYS A 33 34.44 5.61 -37.04
CA LYS A 33 34.33 6.53 -38.18
C LYS A 33 33.04 7.35 -38.01
N LEU A 34 33.19 8.64 -37.75
CA LEU A 34 32.09 9.60 -37.73
C LEU A 34 31.63 9.87 -39.18
N VAL A 35 30.52 9.26 -39.59
CA VAL A 35 29.86 9.62 -40.86
C VAL A 35 28.98 10.83 -40.58
N LYS A 36 29.35 12.00 -41.12
CA LYS A 36 28.52 13.22 -41.05
C LYS A 36 27.34 13.07 -42.00
N ALA A 37 26.20 12.57 -41.49
CA ALA A 37 24.93 12.67 -42.19
C ALA A 37 24.37 14.10 -42.04
N LYS A 38 24.21 14.80 -43.16
CA LYS A 38 23.62 16.14 -43.25
C LYS A 38 22.10 15.99 -43.28
N LEU A 39 21.43 16.25 -42.16
CA LEU A 39 19.96 16.31 -42.11
C LEU A 39 19.45 17.56 -42.86
N PRO A 40 18.39 17.45 -43.69
CA PRO A 40 17.73 18.62 -44.26
C PRO A 40 16.90 19.36 -43.19
N LYS A 41 16.99 20.70 -43.19
CA LYS A 41 16.18 21.58 -42.32
C LYS A 41 14.73 21.59 -42.81
N ALA A 42 13.86 20.78 -42.21
CA ALA A 42 12.42 20.94 -42.34
C ALA A 42 11.95 22.14 -41.50
N LYS A 43 11.34 23.15 -42.12
CA LYS A 43 10.63 24.22 -41.43
C LYS A 43 9.39 23.62 -40.76
N LEU A 44 9.42 23.45 -39.44
CA LEU A 44 8.26 23.07 -38.65
C LEU A 44 7.32 24.28 -38.53
N ALA A 45 6.25 24.30 -39.32
CA ALA A 45 5.15 25.23 -39.09
C ALA A 45 4.47 24.86 -37.76
N LYS A 46 4.36 25.83 -36.83
CA LYS A 46 3.65 25.65 -35.56
C LYS A 46 2.15 25.48 -35.85
N PRO A 47 1.48 24.40 -35.40
CA PRO A 47 0.03 24.36 -35.43
C PRO A 47 -0.53 25.38 -34.43
N LYS A 48 -1.40 26.28 -34.89
CA LYS A 48 -2.17 27.16 -34.01
C LYS A 48 -3.27 26.31 -33.36
N LEU A 49 -3.16 26.07 -32.05
CA LEU A 49 -4.25 25.50 -31.25
C LEU A 49 -5.43 26.50 -31.24
N PRO A 50 -6.68 26.08 -31.49
CA PRO A 50 -7.82 26.94 -31.29
C PRO A 50 -8.02 27.18 -29.78
N LYS A 51 -8.28 28.43 -29.40
CA LYS A 51 -8.56 28.82 -28.00
C LYS A 51 -9.87 28.17 -27.55
N ALA A 52 -9.77 27.13 -26.71
CA ALA A 52 -10.93 26.54 -26.05
C ALA A 52 -11.54 27.54 -25.06
N LYS A 53 -12.79 27.95 -25.29
CA LYS A 53 -13.60 28.68 -24.31
C LYS A 53 -13.87 27.74 -23.12
N LYS A 54 -13.42 28.12 -21.91
CA LYS A 54 -13.79 27.43 -20.68
C LYS A 54 -15.30 27.56 -20.46
N LYS A 55 -16.06 26.51 -20.77
CA LYS A 55 -17.43 26.35 -20.28
C LYS A 55 -17.36 25.37 -19.11
N ALA A 56 -17.66 25.85 -17.91
CA ALA A 56 -17.71 25.02 -16.72
C ALA A 56 -18.75 23.90 -16.92
N LEU A 57 -18.30 22.65 -16.87
CA LEU A 57 -19.20 21.50 -16.83
C LEU A 57 -19.73 21.41 -15.40
N LYS A 58 -20.98 21.84 -15.19
CA LYS A 58 -21.72 21.50 -13.98
C LYS A 58 -22.00 20.00 -14.02
N VAL A 59 -21.36 19.22 -13.16
CA VAL A 59 -21.77 17.84 -12.91
C VAL A 59 -22.79 17.87 -11.79
N ALA A 60 -24.06 18.02 -12.18
CA ALA A 60 -25.20 17.67 -11.35
C ALA A 60 -25.90 16.50 -12.05
N ALA A 61 -25.84 15.33 -11.45
CA ALA A 61 -26.89 14.30 -11.42
C ALA A 61 -26.29 12.99 -10.90
N SER A 62 -26.58 12.69 -9.64
CA SER A 62 -26.68 11.31 -9.18
C SER A 62 -27.57 10.52 -10.14
N LEU A 63 -27.15 9.31 -10.50
CA LEU A 63 -27.97 8.36 -11.26
C LEU A 63 -29.35 8.20 -10.59
N PRO A 64 -30.46 8.24 -11.35
CA PRO A 64 -31.78 7.99 -10.80
C PRO A 64 -31.88 6.54 -10.32
N LEU A 65 -32.30 6.35 -9.07
CA LEU A 65 -32.64 5.05 -8.51
C LEU A 65 -33.88 4.47 -9.23
N PRO A 66 -33.95 3.13 -9.43
CA PRO A 66 -35.11 2.50 -10.05
C PRO A 66 -36.37 2.61 -9.17
N PRO A 67 -37.56 2.77 -9.77
CA PRO A 67 -38.82 2.84 -9.01
C PRO A 67 -39.15 1.46 -8.43
N GLY A 68 -39.41 1.40 -7.12
CA GLY A 68 -39.92 0.18 -6.47
C GLY A 68 -39.23 -0.27 -5.17
N ILE A 69 -38.26 0.47 -4.64
CA ILE A 69 -37.74 0.20 -3.30
C ILE A 69 -38.61 0.94 -2.27
N PRO A 70 -39.20 0.26 -1.27
CA PRO A 70 -39.89 0.96 -0.20
C PRO A 70 -38.88 1.86 0.53
N VAL A 71 -39.10 3.17 0.48
CA VAL A 71 -38.44 4.13 1.35
C VAL A 71 -38.89 3.77 2.76
N ALA A 72 -37.99 3.17 3.54
CA ALA A 72 -38.23 2.90 4.94
C ALA A 72 -38.61 4.23 5.60
N GLN A 73 -39.81 4.27 6.19
CA GLN A 73 -40.30 5.41 6.95
C GLN A 73 -39.25 5.80 7.99
N GLN A 74 -38.89 7.08 7.97
CA GLN A 74 -37.98 7.69 8.91
C GLN A 74 -38.58 7.61 10.32
N LEU A 75 -38.22 6.56 11.05
CA LEU A 75 -38.45 6.49 12.49
C LEU A 75 -37.44 7.44 13.15
N ALA A 76 -37.95 8.50 13.77
CA ALA A 76 -37.16 9.40 14.57
C ALA A 76 -36.47 8.61 15.70
N MET A 77 -35.14 8.52 15.64
CA MET A 77 -34.34 7.86 16.67
C MET A 77 -34.02 8.83 17.80
N PRO A 78 -33.93 8.34 19.06
CA PRO A 78 -33.53 9.15 20.20
C PRO A 78 -32.08 9.62 20.04
N LYS A 79 -31.89 10.91 20.34
CA LYS A 79 -30.62 11.63 20.27
C LYS A 79 -29.72 11.20 21.42
N ALA A 80 -28.94 10.13 21.24
CA ALA A 80 -27.66 9.92 21.92
C ALA A 80 -26.98 8.62 21.48
N ALA A 81 -26.17 8.67 20.42
CA ALA A 81 -24.86 8.06 20.58
C ALA A 81 -24.13 8.89 21.62
N SER A 82 -23.73 8.26 22.72
CA SER A 82 -22.88 8.91 23.69
C SER A 82 -21.66 9.50 22.97
N ALA A 83 -21.41 10.78 23.22
CA ALA A 83 -20.23 11.52 22.84
C ALA A 83 -18.96 10.99 23.56
N ALA A 84 -18.76 9.67 23.61
CA ALA A 84 -17.58 9.04 24.17
C ALA A 84 -16.52 8.98 23.06
N GLY A 85 -15.76 10.07 22.93
CA GLY A 85 -14.55 10.10 22.10
C GLY A 85 -14.42 11.25 21.09
N ALA A 86 -15.29 12.26 21.12
CA ALA A 86 -15.06 13.50 20.37
C ALA A 86 -14.04 14.41 21.09
N GLY A 87 -12.92 13.86 21.52
CA GLY A 87 -11.77 14.65 21.97
C GLY A 87 -10.99 15.09 20.73
N ALA A 88 -10.69 16.39 20.62
CA ALA A 88 -9.75 16.87 19.62
C ALA A 88 -8.46 16.03 19.73
N LEU A 89 -8.02 15.44 18.61
CA LEU A 89 -6.75 14.74 18.57
C LEU A 89 -5.68 15.68 19.14
N GLY A 90 -4.96 15.23 20.15
CA GLY A 90 -3.82 15.97 20.69
C GLY A 90 -2.78 16.24 19.60
N PRO A 91 -1.80 17.12 19.84
CA PRO A 91 -0.74 17.36 18.86
C PRO A 91 -0.08 16.05 18.45
N PHE A 92 0.20 15.88 17.16
CA PHE A 92 0.90 14.71 16.65
C PHE A 92 2.25 14.54 17.35
N ARG A 93 2.48 13.37 17.94
CA ARG A 93 3.71 13.00 18.64
C ARG A 93 4.13 11.60 18.21
N VAL A 94 5.44 11.39 18.07
CA VAL A 94 6.03 10.09 17.74
C VAL A 94 6.51 9.45 19.05
N GLU A 95 5.57 9.11 19.93
CA GLU A 95 5.86 8.49 21.23
C GLU A 95 4.92 7.30 21.46
N GLY A 96 5.46 6.13 21.81
CA GLY A 96 4.69 4.97 22.26
C GLY A 96 3.83 4.24 21.20
N ALA A 97 3.98 4.55 19.91
CA ALA A 97 3.25 3.89 18.82
C ALA A 97 4.05 2.71 18.23
N GLU A 98 3.50 1.51 18.38
CA GLU A 98 4.09 0.26 17.89
C GLU A 98 3.19 -0.39 16.83
N ALA A 99 3.76 -1.27 16.00
CA ALA A 99 3.02 -1.98 14.94
C ALA A 99 1.81 -2.79 15.47
N ALA A 100 1.82 -3.17 16.74
CA ALA A 100 0.69 -3.83 17.44
C ALA A 100 -0.62 -3.01 17.42
N ILE A 101 -0.56 -1.70 17.11
CA ILE A 101 -1.74 -0.87 16.89
C ILE A 101 -2.61 -1.41 15.75
N LEU A 102 -2.02 -2.01 14.71
CA LEU A 102 -2.75 -2.54 13.57
C LEU A 102 -3.62 -3.73 13.96
N ASP A 103 -3.12 -4.62 14.82
CA ASP A 103 -3.89 -5.76 15.33
C ASP A 103 -5.03 -5.28 16.24
N THR A 104 -4.79 -4.26 17.07
CA THR A 104 -5.80 -3.65 17.94
C THR A 104 -6.91 -2.98 17.12
N LEU A 105 -6.52 -2.26 16.08
CA LEU A 105 -7.44 -1.58 15.16
C LEU A 105 -8.28 -2.59 14.38
N TRP A 106 -7.67 -3.66 13.85
CA TRP A 106 -8.40 -4.72 13.15
C TRP A 106 -9.45 -5.36 14.07
N ARG A 107 -9.09 -5.72 15.31
CA ARG A 107 -10.04 -6.28 16.29
C ARG A 107 -11.20 -5.33 16.59
N THR A 108 -10.91 -4.03 16.66
CA THR A 108 -11.93 -2.99 16.87
C THR A 108 -12.88 -2.90 15.67
N ILE A 109 -12.37 -2.98 14.45
CA ILE A 109 -13.17 -2.99 13.22
C ILE A 109 -14.05 -4.24 13.16
N GLU A 110 -13.51 -5.42 13.47
CA GLU A 110 -14.27 -6.68 13.50
C GLU A 110 -15.37 -6.63 14.57
N ALA A 111 -15.08 -6.13 15.77
CA ALA A 111 -16.09 -5.94 16.82
C ALA A 111 -17.22 -4.99 16.38
N ARG A 112 -16.87 -3.91 15.67
CA ARG A 112 -17.85 -2.96 15.10
C ARG A 112 -18.69 -3.59 14.00
N ARG A 113 -18.11 -4.45 13.17
CA ARG A 113 -18.84 -5.25 12.17
C ARG A 113 -19.87 -6.14 12.85
N ALA A 114 -19.44 -6.89 13.87
CA ALA A 114 -20.30 -7.82 14.61
C ALA A 114 -21.43 -7.10 15.36
N ALA A 115 -21.18 -5.89 15.88
CA ALA A 115 -22.19 -5.08 16.56
C ALA A 115 -23.26 -4.52 15.61
N GLY A 116 -22.96 -4.34 14.32
CA GLY A 116 -23.94 -3.91 13.31
C GLY A 116 -24.46 -2.46 13.44
N ASP A 117 -23.86 -1.62 14.29
CA ASP A 117 -24.30 -0.24 14.51
C ASP A 117 -23.86 0.71 13.38
N ILE A 118 -24.59 0.68 12.27
CA ILE A 118 -24.33 1.53 11.09
C ILE A 118 -24.57 3.03 11.33
N GLU A 119 -25.34 3.38 12.36
CA GLU A 119 -25.68 4.78 12.66
C GLU A 119 -24.52 5.48 13.35
N HIS A 120 -23.80 4.80 14.24
CA HIS A 120 -22.74 5.44 15.03
C HIS A 120 -21.34 4.93 14.73
N SER A 121 -21.19 3.84 13.97
CA SER A 121 -19.89 3.29 13.58
C SER A 121 -19.60 3.49 12.10
N HIS A 122 -18.57 4.29 11.80
CA HIS A 122 -18.07 4.44 10.43
C HIS A 122 -17.70 3.09 9.80
N SER A 123 -16.99 2.22 10.54
CA SER A 123 -16.59 0.89 10.08
C SER A 123 -17.80 0.02 9.74
N ALA A 124 -18.80 -0.04 10.63
CA ALA A 124 -20.00 -0.84 10.40
C ALA A 124 -20.76 -0.34 9.17
N ARG A 125 -20.90 0.99 9.02
CA ARG A 125 -21.55 1.60 7.88
C ARG A 125 -20.83 1.32 6.56
N LEU A 126 -19.50 1.35 6.57
CA LEU A 126 -18.71 1.08 5.38
C LEU A 126 -18.82 -0.39 4.95
N LEU A 127 -18.74 -1.31 5.91
CA LEU A 127 -18.89 -2.76 5.69
C LEU A 127 -20.31 -3.13 5.23
N ALA A 128 -21.35 -2.49 5.78
CA ALA A 128 -22.74 -2.69 5.35
C ALA A 128 -22.99 -2.28 3.88
N ARG A 129 -22.13 -1.45 3.29
CA ARG A 129 -22.19 -1.06 1.87
C ARG A 129 -21.50 -2.07 0.94
N GLY A 130 -20.85 -3.09 1.49
CA GLY A 130 -20.23 -4.20 0.78
C GLY A 130 -18.89 -3.89 0.12
N THR A 131 -18.27 -4.95 -0.38
CA THR A 131 -16.89 -5.00 -0.88
C THR A 131 -16.57 -3.91 -1.91
N ALA A 132 -17.49 -3.59 -2.82
CA ALA A 132 -17.25 -2.58 -3.84
C ALA A 132 -16.97 -1.20 -3.22
N LYS A 133 -17.71 -0.82 -2.17
CA LYS A 133 -17.52 0.48 -1.52
C LYS A 133 -16.29 0.50 -0.62
N VAL A 134 -16.01 -0.62 0.06
CA VAL A 134 -14.79 -0.81 0.85
C VAL A 134 -13.55 -0.68 -0.04
N ALA A 135 -13.51 -1.39 -1.16
CA ALA A 135 -12.42 -1.34 -2.13
C ALA A 135 -12.28 0.04 -2.78
N GLN A 136 -13.39 0.72 -3.08
CA GLN A 136 -13.36 2.10 -3.57
C GLN A 136 -12.63 3.01 -2.58
N LYS A 137 -12.99 2.97 -1.29
CA LYS A 137 -12.35 3.80 -0.26
C LYS A 137 -10.86 3.52 -0.15
N LEU A 138 -10.47 2.24 -0.12
CA LEU A 138 -9.05 1.87 -0.14
C LEU A 138 -8.31 2.46 -1.36
N GLY A 139 -8.95 2.43 -2.54
CA GLY A 139 -8.39 3.01 -3.76
C GLY A 139 -8.23 4.53 -3.71
N GLU A 140 -9.19 5.25 -3.11
CA GLU A 140 -9.13 6.70 -2.89
C GLU A 140 -7.91 7.06 -2.02
N GLU A 141 -7.77 6.45 -0.84
CA GLU A 141 -6.64 6.73 0.08
C GLU A 141 -5.29 6.38 -0.55
N ALA A 142 -5.23 5.30 -1.36
CA ALA A 142 -4.00 4.92 -2.04
C ALA A 142 -3.56 5.99 -3.06
N VAL A 143 -4.51 6.60 -3.78
CA VAL A 143 -4.22 7.66 -4.74
C VAL A 143 -3.83 8.95 -4.01
N GLU A 144 -4.54 9.31 -2.95
CA GLU A 144 -4.26 10.51 -2.14
C GLU A 144 -2.86 10.42 -1.49
N CYS A 145 -2.52 9.27 -0.89
CA CYS A 145 -1.18 9.03 -0.34
C CYS A 145 -0.07 9.17 -1.39
N VAL A 146 -0.28 8.67 -2.61
CA VAL A 146 0.68 8.82 -3.71
C VAL A 146 0.83 10.28 -4.13
N ILE A 147 -0.27 11.01 -4.26
CA ILE A 147 -0.27 12.43 -4.65
C ILE A 147 0.55 13.23 -3.64
N GLU A 148 0.25 13.12 -2.35
CA GLU A 148 0.92 13.88 -1.30
C GLU A 148 2.42 13.52 -1.22
N ALA A 149 2.76 12.24 -1.41
CA ALA A 149 4.16 11.80 -1.48
C ALA A 149 4.90 12.43 -2.67
N THR A 150 4.29 12.48 -3.86
CA THR A 150 4.90 13.09 -5.05
C THR A 150 5.04 14.61 -4.96
N MET A 151 4.17 15.25 -4.18
CA MET A 151 4.23 16.68 -3.89
C MET A 151 5.25 17.01 -2.79
N GLY A 152 5.84 16.00 -2.14
CA GLY A 152 6.78 16.18 -1.03
C GLY A 152 6.10 16.64 0.26
N ASN A 153 4.78 16.51 0.37
CA ASN A 153 4.03 16.90 1.56
C ASN A 153 4.14 15.81 2.63
N ARG A 154 5.23 15.84 3.40
CA ARG A 154 5.53 14.81 4.40
C ARG A 154 4.41 14.66 5.45
N ALA A 155 3.83 15.76 5.91
CA ALA A 155 2.80 15.72 6.95
C ALA A 155 1.53 15.05 6.43
N ALA A 156 1.03 15.44 5.26
CA ALA A 156 -0.13 14.80 4.65
C ALA A 156 0.17 13.35 4.27
N THR A 157 1.37 13.04 3.75
CA THR A 157 1.75 11.65 3.45
C THR A 157 1.62 10.74 4.67
N VAL A 158 1.95 11.21 5.88
CA VAL A 158 1.77 10.44 7.12
C VAL A 158 0.29 10.22 7.43
N LEU A 159 -0.56 11.24 7.25
CA LEU A 159 -2.00 11.15 7.47
C LEU A 159 -2.64 10.17 6.48
N GLU A 160 -2.39 10.35 5.18
CA GLU A 160 -2.91 9.48 4.12
C GLU A 160 -2.39 8.04 4.23
N SER A 161 -1.17 7.85 4.73
CA SER A 161 -0.65 6.51 5.03
C SER A 161 -1.44 5.83 6.16
N ALA A 162 -1.88 6.60 7.16
CA ALA A 162 -2.69 6.06 8.24
C ALA A 162 -4.09 5.68 7.75
N ASP A 163 -4.71 6.51 6.91
CA ASP A 163 -6.03 6.23 6.31
C ASP A 163 -5.96 5.04 5.34
N LEU A 164 -4.89 4.94 4.54
CA LEU A 164 -4.61 3.79 3.69
C LEU A 164 -4.53 2.49 4.49
N LEU A 165 -3.79 2.48 5.61
CA LEU A 165 -3.68 1.31 6.48
C LEU A 165 -5.03 0.98 7.13
N TYR A 166 -5.77 1.97 7.62
CA TYR A 166 -7.10 1.77 8.18
C TYR A 166 -8.04 1.11 7.17
N HIS A 167 -8.12 1.65 5.95
CA HIS A 167 -9.00 1.13 4.91
C HIS A 167 -8.56 -0.25 4.40
N LEU A 168 -7.27 -0.57 4.46
CA LEU A 168 -6.76 -1.92 4.20
C LEU A 168 -7.25 -2.92 5.26
N LEU A 169 -7.24 -2.53 6.54
CA LEU A 169 -7.78 -3.37 7.62
C LEU A 169 -9.29 -3.58 7.50
N VAL A 170 -10.04 -2.54 7.08
CA VAL A 170 -11.48 -2.68 6.79
C VAL A 170 -11.71 -3.66 5.64
N LEU A 171 -10.90 -3.61 4.59
CA LEU A 171 -10.96 -4.59 3.49
C LEU A 171 -10.67 -6.02 3.98
N TRP A 172 -9.70 -6.20 4.86
CA TRP A 172 -9.41 -7.52 5.43
C TRP A 172 -10.58 -8.05 6.25
N VAL A 173 -11.21 -7.22 7.07
CA VAL A 173 -12.43 -7.58 7.79
C VAL A 173 -13.58 -7.97 6.83
N ASP A 174 -13.81 -7.19 5.77
CA ASP A 174 -14.81 -7.50 4.74
C ASP A 174 -14.54 -8.86 4.07
N ALA A 175 -13.27 -9.15 3.79
CA ALA A 175 -12.82 -10.37 3.14
C ALA A 175 -12.62 -11.56 4.08
N GLY A 176 -12.79 -11.39 5.39
CA GLY A 176 -12.55 -12.44 6.40
C GLY A 176 -11.08 -12.83 6.58
N ILE A 177 -10.15 -11.90 6.31
CA ILE A 177 -8.71 -12.09 6.43
C ILE A 177 -8.22 -11.57 7.79
N ALA A 178 -7.48 -12.40 8.51
CA ALA A 178 -6.83 -12.00 9.76
C ALA A 178 -5.44 -11.36 9.48
N PRO A 179 -5.00 -10.33 10.25
CA PRO A 179 -3.68 -9.73 10.08
C PRO A 179 -2.54 -10.74 10.16
N ALA A 180 -2.68 -11.78 11.01
CA ALA A 180 -1.70 -12.86 11.15
C ALA A 180 -1.37 -13.58 9.84
N GLU A 181 -2.35 -13.72 8.93
CA GLU A 181 -2.12 -14.31 7.61
C GLU A 181 -1.21 -13.43 6.75
N VAL A 182 -1.40 -12.11 6.83
CA VAL A 182 -0.57 -11.13 6.11
C VAL A 182 0.81 -11.01 6.75
N TRP A 183 0.90 -11.01 8.08
CA TRP A 183 2.18 -11.04 8.80
C TRP A 183 2.99 -12.29 8.47
N ALA A 184 2.36 -13.45 8.39
CA ALA A 184 3.01 -14.69 7.96
C ALA A 184 3.56 -14.57 6.54
N GLU A 185 2.82 -13.96 5.61
CA GLU A 185 3.30 -13.74 4.24
C GLU A 185 4.45 -12.71 4.17
N LEU A 186 4.41 -11.66 5.00
CA LEU A 186 5.52 -10.72 5.11
C LEU A 186 6.77 -11.39 5.69
N ALA A 187 6.63 -12.17 6.75
CA ALA A 187 7.72 -12.94 7.36
C ALA A 187 8.33 -13.93 6.36
N ARG A 188 7.50 -14.60 5.55
CA ARG A 188 7.96 -15.50 4.48
C ARG A 188 8.83 -14.80 3.43
N ARG A 189 8.60 -13.51 3.21
CA ARG A 189 9.37 -12.69 2.25
C ARG A 189 10.56 -11.97 2.89
N GLN A 190 10.59 -11.87 4.22
CA GLN A 190 11.63 -11.18 4.95
C GLN A 190 13.00 -11.84 4.71
N GLY A 191 14.03 -11.04 4.48
CA GLY A 191 15.40 -11.52 4.20
C GLY A 191 15.64 -11.97 2.75
N ILE A 192 14.62 -11.97 1.89
CA ILE A 192 14.77 -12.18 0.45
C ILE A 192 14.80 -10.81 -0.22
N SER A 193 15.84 -10.50 -1.01
CA SER A 193 15.89 -9.22 -1.73
C SER A 193 14.64 -9.07 -2.61
N GLY A 194 14.06 -7.87 -2.72
CA GLY A 194 12.82 -7.66 -3.48
C GLY A 194 12.93 -8.09 -4.96
N ILE A 195 14.15 -8.14 -5.51
CA ILE A 195 14.43 -8.68 -6.85
C ILE A 195 14.38 -10.21 -6.84
N ALA A 196 15.04 -10.86 -5.87
CA ALA A 196 15.04 -12.31 -5.73
C ALA A 196 13.65 -12.85 -5.36
N GLU A 197 12.89 -12.15 -4.50
CA GLU A 197 11.52 -12.50 -4.12
C GLU A 197 10.59 -12.45 -5.34
N LYS A 198 10.64 -11.35 -6.10
CA LYS A 198 9.85 -11.22 -7.34
C LYS A 198 10.20 -12.32 -8.35
N ALA A 199 11.49 -12.68 -8.46
CA ALA A 199 11.96 -13.74 -9.35
C ALA A 199 11.59 -15.15 -8.88
N SER A 200 11.51 -15.39 -7.56
CA SER A 200 11.22 -16.70 -6.97
C SER A 200 9.72 -16.99 -6.80
N ARG A 201 8.84 -15.99 -7.02
CA ARG A 201 7.39 -16.21 -7.02
C ARG A 201 7.05 -17.29 -8.05
N PRO A 202 6.35 -18.37 -7.67
CA PRO A 202 5.92 -19.36 -8.65
C PRO A 202 5.06 -18.64 -9.69
N LYS A 203 5.44 -18.69 -10.97
CA LYS A 203 4.63 -18.16 -12.06
C LYS A 203 3.20 -18.74 -12.04
N GLY A 204 3.05 -19.94 -11.45
CA GLY A 204 1.79 -20.60 -11.19
C GLY A 204 0.99 -20.07 -9.98
N LEU A 205 1.59 -19.51 -8.93
CA LEU A 205 0.85 -19.04 -7.73
C LEU A 205 0.09 -17.73 -8.01
N VAL A 206 0.69 -16.83 -8.79
CA VAL A 206 0.05 -15.61 -9.30
C VAL A 206 -1.08 -15.97 -10.30
N ARG A 207 -0.93 -17.08 -11.04
CA ARG A 207 -1.97 -17.61 -11.94
C ARG A 207 -3.07 -18.36 -11.19
N ALA A 208 -2.74 -19.15 -10.17
CA ALA A 208 -3.67 -19.93 -9.36
C ALA A 208 -4.55 -19.06 -8.47
N ALA A 209 -4.04 -17.89 -8.05
CA ALA A 209 -4.82 -16.88 -7.34
C ALA A 209 -5.68 -15.99 -8.26
N ASN A 210 -5.71 -16.23 -9.59
CA ASN A 210 -6.43 -15.42 -10.59
C ASN A 210 -6.26 -13.90 -10.40
N THR A 211 -5.09 -13.44 -9.97
CA THR A 211 -4.90 -12.04 -9.60
C THR A 211 -4.65 -11.17 -10.83
N THR A 212 -5.42 -10.08 -10.95
CA THR A 212 -5.27 -9.03 -11.97
C THR A 212 -4.13 -8.07 -11.63
N LYS A 213 -2.92 -8.60 -11.40
CA LYS A 213 -1.76 -7.73 -11.18
C LYS A 213 -1.53 -6.84 -12.40
N LEU A 214 -1.48 -5.53 -12.16
CA LEU A 214 -0.98 -4.57 -13.14
C LEU A 214 0.55 -4.79 -13.30
N PRO A 215 1.06 -4.74 -14.54
CA PRO A 215 2.45 -5.05 -14.87
C PRO A 215 3.47 -4.08 -14.25
#